data_AF-A0AAV0E9G7-F1
#
_entry.id   AF-A0AAV0E9G7-F1
#
_cell.length_a   1.000
_cell.length_b   1.000
_cell.length_c   1.000
_cell.angle_alpha   90.00
_cell.angle_beta   90.00
_cell.angle_gamma   90.00
#
_symmetry.space_group_name_H-M   'P 1'
#
loop_
_entity.id
_entity.type
_entity.pdbx_description
1 polymer ?
#
loop_
_entity_poly.entity_id
_entity_poly.type
_entity_poly.pdbx_seq_one_letter_code
_entity_poly.pdbx_strand_id
1 'polypeptide(L)'
;MVPQHTFFQSNPGRPVSRFSPFSHQRRHISSSSVVSCSLKPQTPMSLRPATFRAELSELKRWHLWAESLASSVGSSFLVQDNGPDSTLLLRELNWLIEDAVETPEALSSNSHADGTAVSLRACLDDLYSLWKQRIEVRRPFQYLVGCEHWRDLVLGVQEGVLIPRPETELIVDLVSDAFEKDDQLRNGLWADLGTGSGALAIGLARVLSPSALVVAVDLSPVAVAVASANVQRYNLQVLPNVYSDQTS
;
A
#
# COMPACT_ATOMS: atom_id res chain seq x y z
N MET A 1 42.79 -21.26 -43.68
CA MET A 1 42.04 -22.30 -44.40
C MET A 1 40.60 -22.24 -43.88
N VAL A 2 39.73 -21.63 -44.68
CA VAL A 2 38.27 -21.55 -44.45
C VAL A 2 37.65 -22.88 -44.91
N PRO A 3 36.46 -23.25 -44.40
CA PRO A 3 35.41 -23.60 -45.35
C PRO A 3 34.10 -22.87 -45.10
N GLN A 4 33.43 -22.69 -46.23
CA GLN A 4 32.25 -21.87 -46.49
C GLN A 4 30.93 -22.64 -46.35
N HIS A 5 29.87 -21.85 -46.15
CA HIS A 5 28.50 -21.94 -46.70
C HIS A 5 27.68 -23.25 -46.60
N THR A 6 26.49 -23.09 -46.00
CA THR A 6 25.24 -23.45 -46.69
C THR A 6 24.09 -22.51 -46.31
N PHE A 7 23.52 -21.86 -47.32
CA PHE A 7 22.21 -21.20 -47.33
C PHE A 7 21.12 -22.27 -47.46
N PHE A 8 19.97 -22.13 -46.78
CA PHE A 8 18.68 -22.60 -47.34
C PHE A 8 17.52 -21.70 -46.88
N GLN A 9 16.60 -21.56 -47.82
CA GLN A 9 15.57 -20.53 -47.96
C GLN A 9 14.34 -20.72 -47.06
N SER A 10 13.62 -19.60 -46.92
CA SER A 10 12.24 -19.41 -46.49
C SER A 10 11.22 -20.39 -47.05
N ASN A 11 10.23 -20.75 -46.23
CA ASN A 11 8.84 -20.89 -46.71
C ASN A 11 7.83 -20.49 -45.61
N PRO A 12 6.66 -19.92 -45.96
CA PRO A 12 5.78 -19.18 -45.07
C PRO A 12 4.57 -20.01 -44.56
N GLY A 13 3.98 -19.54 -43.46
CA GLY A 13 2.56 -19.77 -43.15
C GLY A 13 2.25 -20.69 -41.97
N ARG A 14 1.87 -20.10 -40.83
CA ARG A 14 0.48 -20.06 -40.33
C ARG A 14 0.42 -19.26 -39.01
N PRO A 15 -0.71 -18.57 -38.75
CA PRO A 15 -0.79 -17.57 -37.70
C PRO A 15 -0.94 -18.20 -36.32
N VAL A 16 -0.18 -17.71 -35.35
CA VAL A 16 -0.47 -17.92 -33.93
C VAL A 16 -1.71 -17.10 -33.59
N SER A 17 -2.78 -17.77 -33.19
CA SER A 17 -4.05 -17.18 -32.80
C SER A 17 -3.87 -16.21 -31.63
N ARG A 18 -4.02 -14.90 -31.89
CA ARG A 18 -4.29 -13.92 -30.84
C ARG A 18 -5.67 -14.19 -30.27
N PHE A 19 -5.72 -14.83 -29.11
CA PHE A 19 -6.87 -14.73 -28.22
C PHE A 19 -6.89 -13.31 -27.64
N SER A 20 -7.89 -12.53 -28.02
CA SER A 20 -8.22 -11.25 -27.43
C SER A 20 -9.57 -11.41 -26.72
N PRO A 21 -9.65 -11.51 -25.38
CA PRO A 21 -10.91 -11.35 -24.71
C PRO A 21 -11.13 -9.85 -24.49
N PHE A 22 -12.37 -9.41 -24.65
CA PHE A 22 -12.90 -8.06 -24.40
C PHE A 22 -12.75 -7.01 -25.53
N SER A 23 -13.91 -6.67 -26.08
CA SER A 23 -14.14 -5.51 -26.93
C SER A 23 -13.96 -4.22 -26.13
N HIS A 24 -12.82 -3.56 -26.28
CA HIS A 24 -12.63 -2.21 -25.75
C HIS A 24 -13.31 -1.17 -26.65
N GLN A 25 -14.36 -0.53 -26.15
CA GLN A 25 -14.66 0.84 -26.56
C GLN A 25 -13.49 1.72 -26.11
N ARG A 26 -12.66 2.17 -27.06
CA ARG A 26 -11.57 3.12 -26.82
C ARG A 26 -12.15 4.43 -26.32
N ARG A 27 -11.99 4.72 -25.03
CA ARG A 27 -11.87 6.10 -24.57
C ARG A 27 -10.39 6.46 -24.62
N HIS A 28 -10.07 7.54 -25.34
CA HIS A 28 -8.74 8.12 -25.36
C HIS A 28 -8.33 8.49 -23.93
N ILE A 29 -7.28 7.85 -23.41
CA ILE A 29 -6.62 8.26 -22.18
C ILE A 29 -5.34 8.99 -22.60
N SER A 30 -5.32 10.30 -22.38
CA SER A 30 -4.17 11.15 -22.59
C SER A 30 -3.03 10.74 -21.65
N SER A 31 -1.86 10.48 -22.22
CA SER A 31 -0.65 10.08 -21.52
C SER A 31 0.00 11.28 -20.83
N SER A 32 -0.28 11.48 -19.54
CA SER A 32 0.56 12.23 -18.60
C SER A 32 0.01 12.06 -17.18
N SER A 33 0.12 10.88 -16.59
CA SER A 33 -0.22 10.67 -15.18
C SER A 33 0.98 11.07 -14.31
N VAL A 34 1.14 12.38 -14.11
CA VAL A 34 1.77 12.86 -12.88
C VAL A 34 0.88 12.33 -11.75
N VAL A 35 1.40 11.46 -10.90
CA VAL A 35 0.67 10.90 -9.77
C VAL A 35 0.31 12.07 -8.85
N SER A 36 -0.93 12.53 -8.94
CA SER A 36 -1.46 13.60 -8.11
C SER A 36 -1.58 13.09 -6.67
N CYS A 37 -0.70 13.52 -5.76
CA CYS A 37 -0.88 13.27 -4.33
C CYS A 37 -2.16 13.95 -3.85
N SER A 38 -3.17 13.15 -3.51
CA SER A 38 -4.44 13.63 -2.95
C SER A 38 -4.20 14.21 -1.56
N LEU A 39 -4.69 15.42 -1.29
CA LEU A 39 -4.71 15.99 0.06
C LEU A 39 -5.68 15.25 0.99
N LYS A 40 -6.68 14.55 0.45
CA LYS A 40 -7.57 13.71 1.25
C LYS A 40 -6.87 12.39 1.56
N PRO A 41 -6.69 12.03 2.85
CA PRO A 41 -6.13 10.75 3.25
C PRO A 41 -6.94 9.60 2.66
N GLN A 42 -6.24 8.62 2.09
CA GLN A 42 -6.85 7.40 1.62
C GLN A 42 -7.30 6.52 2.78
N THR A 43 -8.50 5.95 2.68
CA THR A 43 -8.96 4.92 3.62
C THR A 43 -8.26 3.59 3.29
N PRO A 44 -7.62 2.94 4.28
CA PRO A 44 -7.04 1.61 4.12
C PRO A 44 -8.05 0.63 3.52
N MET A 45 -7.59 -0.26 2.63
CA MET A 45 -8.44 -1.16 1.84
C MET A 45 -9.32 -2.03 2.74
N SER A 46 -8.76 -2.63 3.79
CA SER A 46 -9.47 -3.45 4.79
C SER A 46 -10.62 -2.74 5.51
N LEU A 47 -10.62 -1.41 5.53
CA LEU A 47 -11.61 -0.58 6.22
C LEU A 47 -12.65 0.03 5.29
N ARG A 48 -12.52 -0.18 3.98
CA ARG A 48 -13.50 0.28 3.01
C ARG A 48 -14.77 -0.57 3.12
N PRO A 49 -15.95 0.01 2.87
CA PRO A 49 -17.17 -0.79 2.74
C PRO A 49 -17.07 -1.74 1.54
N ALA A 50 -17.56 -2.97 1.68
CA ALA A 50 -17.58 -3.95 0.59
C ALA A 50 -18.74 -3.65 -0.38
N THR A 51 -18.54 -2.66 -1.26
CA THR A 51 -19.58 -2.17 -2.18
C THR A 51 -19.63 -2.90 -3.51
N PHE A 52 -18.60 -3.68 -3.84
CA PHE A 52 -18.48 -4.36 -5.12
C PHE A 52 -18.85 -5.84 -4.98
N ARG A 53 -19.25 -6.46 -6.10
CA ARG A 53 -19.50 -7.89 -6.19
C ARG A 53 -18.83 -8.46 -7.44
N ALA A 54 -18.29 -9.66 -7.32
CA ALA A 54 -17.74 -10.42 -8.43
C ALA A 54 -18.09 -11.90 -8.26
N GLU A 55 -18.04 -12.67 -9.35
CA GLU A 55 -18.10 -14.12 -9.22
C GLU A 55 -16.79 -14.67 -8.64
N LEU A 56 -16.89 -15.71 -7.82
CA LEU A 56 -15.72 -16.40 -7.28
C LEU A 56 -14.82 -16.95 -8.40
N SER A 57 -15.42 -17.34 -9.54
CA SER A 57 -14.71 -17.81 -10.74
C SER A 57 -13.80 -16.70 -11.32
N GLU A 58 -14.29 -15.46 -11.35
CA GLU A 58 -13.56 -14.28 -11.82
C GLU A 58 -12.42 -13.91 -10.88
N LEU A 59 -12.68 -13.90 -9.58
CA LEU A 59 -11.66 -13.63 -8.56
C LEU A 59 -10.54 -14.68 -8.60
N LYS A 60 -10.88 -15.97 -8.76
CA LYS A 60 -9.88 -17.03 -8.93
C LYS A 60 -9.05 -16.86 -10.20
N ARG A 61 -9.67 -16.47 -11.32
CA ARG A 61 -8.93 -16.16 -12.57
C ARG A 61 -7.98 -14.97 -12.38
N TRP A 62 -8.43 -13.92 -11.70
CA TRP A 62 -7.57 -12.78 -11.35
C TRP A 62 -6.40 -13.23 -10.47
N HIS A 63 -6.65 -14.02 -9.43
CA HIS A 63 -5.59 -14.51 -8.52
C HIS A 63 -4.53 -15.33 -9.25
N LEU A 64 -4.93 -16.30 -10.09
CA LEU A 64 -3.98 -17.11 -10.89
C LEU A 64 -3.14 -16.25 -11.84
N TRP A 65 -3.75 -15.24 -12.45
CA TRP A 65 -3.01 -14.26 -13.27
C TRP A 65 -1.99 -13.48 -12.43
N ALA A 66 -2.40 -12.99 -11.25
CA ALA A 66 -1.57 -12.20 -10.36
C ALA A 66 -0.38 -13.01 -9.81
N GLU A 67 -0.62 -14.28 -9.46
CA GLU A 67 0.38 -15.26 -9.03
C GLU A 67 1.40 -15.56 -10.14
N SER A 68 0.92 -15.77 -11.37
CA SER A 68 1.78 -15.97 -12.53
C SER A 68 2.68 -14.75 -12.79
N LEU A 69 2.12 -13.54 -12.69
CA LEU A 69 2.87 -12.30 -12.86
C LEU A 69 3.93 -12.13 -11.77
N ALA A 70 3.60 -12.36 -10.50
CA ALA A 70 4.54 -12.30 -9.38
C ALA A 70 5.67 -13.33 -9.52
N SER A 71 5.33 -14.56 -9.92
CA SER A 71 6.29 -15.64 -10.14
C SER A 71 7.24 -15.34 -11.29
N SER A 72 6.79 -14.60 -12.31
CA SER A 72 7.62 -14.24 -13.47
C SER A 72 8.79 -13.30 -13.13
N VAL A 73 8.72 -12.58 -11.99
CA VAL A 73 9.79 -11.70 -11.50
C VAL A 73 11.01 -12.51 -11.04
N GLY A 74 10.79 -13.70 -10.47
CA GLY A 74 11.84 -14.52 -9.87
C GLY A 74 12.66 -13.74 -8.83
N SER A 75 13.99 -13.71 -9.02
CA SER A 75 14.94 -12.95 -8.20
C SER A 75 15.45 -11.67 -8.87
N SER A 76 14.87 -11.27 -10.02
CA SER A 76 15.39 -10.16 -10.82
C SER A 76 15.48 -8.86 -10.03
N PHE A 77 14.50 -8.60 -9.16
CA PHE A 77 14.46 -7.40 -8.32
C PHE A 77 15.48 -7.46 -7.19
N LEU A 78 15.62 -8.62 -6.54
CA LEU A 78 16.60 -8.82 -5.47
C LEU A 78 18.04 -8.58 -5.98
N VAL A 79 18.35 -9.07 -7.18
CA VAL A 79 19.68 -8.90 -7.82
C VAL A 79 19.95 -7.44 -8.19
N GLN A 80 18.93 -6.68 -8.57
CA GLN A 80 19.09 -5.32 -9.07
C GLN A 80 19.28 -4.28 -7.96
N ASP A 81 18.43 -4.32 -6.94
CA ASP A 81 18.35 -3.26 -5.92
C ASP A 81 17.92 -3.76 -4.55
N ASN A 82 18.14 -5.05 -4.26
CA ASN A 82 17.64 -5.70 -3.05
C ASN A 82 16.11 -5.59 -2.90
N GLY A 83 15.42 -5.56 -4.05
CA GLY A 83 13.96 -5.52 -4.12
C GLY A 83 13.29 -6.85 -3.75
N PRO A 84 11.94 -6.88 -3.78
CA PRO A 84 11.18 -8.06 -3.37
C PRO A 84 11.38 -9.22 -4.35
N ASP A 85 11.61 -10.41 -3.81
CA ASP A 85 11.60 -11.65 -4.60
C ASP A 85 10.16 -12.15 -4.83
N SER A 86 10.01 -13.20 -5.65
CA SER A 86 8.70 -13.82 -5.88
C SER A 86 8.02 -14.29 -4.58
N THR A 87 8.80 -14.75 -3.59
CA THR A 87 8.27 -15.24 -2.31
C THR A 87 7.55 -14.12 -1.56
N LEU A 88 8.19 -12.95 -1.43
CA LEU A 88 7.59 -11.78 -0.81
C LEU A 88 6.38 -11.27 -1.60
N LEU A 89 6.45 -11.23 -2.92
CA LEU A 89 5.35 -10.80 -3.77
C LEU A 89 4.12 -11.71 -3.63
N LEU A 90 4.30 -13.03 -3.57
CA LEU A 90 3.18 -13.96 -3.35
C LEU A 90 2.54 -13.78 -1.97
N ARG A 91 3.34 -13.45 -0.95
CA ARG A 91 2.82 -13.11 0.38
C ARG A 91 2.00 -11.82 0.36
N GLU A 92 2.50 -10.79 -0.30
CA GLU A 92 1.77 -9.53 -0.49
C GLU A 92 0.47 -9.71 -1.30
N LEU A 93 0.47 -10.62 -2.28
CA LEU A 93 -0.74 -10.96 -3.04
C LEU A 93 -1.84 -11.54 -2.14
N ASN A 94 -1.46 -12.44 -1.22
CA ASN A 94 -2.39 -13.01 -0.26
C ASN A 94 -2.99 -11.94 0.64
N TRP A 95 -2.15 -11.03 1.16
CA TRP A 95 -2.64 -9.89 1.96
C TRP A 95 -3.56 -8.96 1.17
N LEU A 96 -3.26 -8.70 -0.11
CA LEU A 96 -4.14 -7.90 -0.97
C LEU A 96 -5.52 -8.53 -1.10
N ILE A 97 -5.59 -9.85 -1.21
CA ILE A 97 -6.87 -10.59 -1.28
C ILE A 97 -7.62 -10.51 0.03
N GLU A 98 -6.94 -10.77 1.15
CA GLU A 98 -7.52 -10.72 2.48
C GLU A 98 -8.13 -9.33 2.75
N ASP A 99 -7.42 -8.26 2.36
CA ASP A 99 -7.92 -6.90 2.47
C ASP A 99 -9.06 -6.59 1.49
N ALA A 100 -9.03 -7.16 0.28
CA ALA A 100 -10.03 -6.90 -0.74
C ALA A 100 -11.36 -7.63 -0.51
N VAL A 101 -11.35 -8.81 0.13
CA VAL A 101 -12.52 -9.68 0.30
C VAL A 101 -13.16 -9.46 1.67
N GLU A 102 -14.47 -9.28 1.72
CA GLU A 102 -15.19 -9.06 2.99
C GLU A 102 -15.02 -10.23 3.98
N THR A 103 -15.17 -11.46 3.50
CA THR A 103 -15.08 -12.71 4.25
C THR A 103 -14.11 -13.68 3.55
N PRO A 104 -12.82 -13.70 3.92
CA PRO A 104 -11.79 -14.51 3.27
C PRO A 104 -12.07 -16.03 3.30
N GLU A 105 -12.85 -16.52 4.26
CA GLU A 105 -13.23 -17.93 4.40
C GLU A 105 -14.00 -18.46 3.18
N ALA A 106 -14.64 -17.56 2.41
CA ALA A 106 -15.30 -17.87 1.15
C ALA A 106 -14.33 -18.32 0.04
N LEU A 107 -13.02 -18.20 0.22
CA LEU A 107 -12.02 -18.66 -0.74
C LEU A 107 -11.59 -20.11 -0.48
N SER A 108 -11.63 -20.57 0.77
CA SER A 108 -11.13 -21.87 1.21
C SER A 108 -12.15 -23.00 1.14
N SER A 109 -13.44 -22.70 0.97
CA SER A 109 -14.45 -23.74 0.84
C SER A 109 -14.35 -24.40 -0.55
N ASN A 110 -14.08 -25.70 -0.57
CA ASN A 110 -14.07 -26.51 -1.80
C ASN A 110 -15.49 -26.80 -2.34
N SER A 111 -16.52 -26.20 -1.72
CA SER A 111 -17.94 -26.52 -1.91
C SER A 111 -18.70 -25.40 -2.64
N HIS A 112 -18.03 -24.62 -3.48
CA HIS A 112 -18.71 -23.51 -4.16
C HIS A 112 -19.33 -23.96 -5.47
N ALA A 113 -20.66 -23.87 -5.52
CA ALA A 113 -21.42 -23.94 -6.75
C ALA A 113 -20.95 -22.85 -7.72
N ASP A 114 -20.98 -23.18 -9.02
CA ASP A 114 -20.76 -22.23 -10.10
C ASP A 114 -21.69 -21.01 -9.92
N GLY A 115 -21.16 -19.79 -10.03
CA GLY A 115 -21.90 -18.54 -9.80
C GLY A 115 -21.96 -18.02 -8.35
N THR A 116 -21.18 -18.55 -7.41
CA THR A 116 -21.07 -17.96 -6.05
C THR A 116 -20.49 -16.54 -6.15
N ALA A 117 -21.25 -15.54 -5.69
CA ALA A 117 -20.81 -14.14 -5.66
C ALA A 117 -20.07 -13.82 -4.34
N VAL A 118 -19.00 -13.03 -4.45
CA VAL A 118 -18.21 -12.53 -3.31
C VAL A 118 -18.31 -11.01 -3.22
N SER A 119 -18.43 -10.49 -2.00
CA SER A 119 -18.39 -9.04 -1.73
C SER A 119 -16.93 -8.56 -1.65
N LEU A 120 -16.64 -7.48 -2.37
CA LEU A 120 -15.30 -6.90 -2.46
C LEU A 120 -15.28 -5.43 -2.02
N ARG A 121 -14.19 -5.03 -1.36
CA ARG A 121 -13.85 -3.65 -0.97
C ARG A 121 -13.22 -2.83 -2.10
N ALA A 122 -12.79 -3.51 -3.18
CA ALA A 122 -12.32 -2.92 -4.43
C ALA A 122 -12.82 -3.77 -5.61
N CYS A 123 -13.10 -3.15 -6.76
CA CYS A 123 -13.50 -3.92 -7.93
C CYS A 123 -12.30 -4.67 -8.54
N LEU A 124 -12.55 -5.70 -9.36
CA LEU A 124 -11.48 -6.48 -9.99
C LEU A 124 -10.57 -5.62 -10.87
N ASP A 125 -11.10 -4.62 -11.58
CA ASP A 125 -10.31 -3.71 -12.42
C ASP A 125 -9.32 -2.87 -11.60
N ASP A 126 -9.72 -2.44 -10.40
CA ASP A 126 -8.84 -1.74 -9.47
C ASP A 126 -7.75 -2.69 -8.97
N LEU A 127 -8.11 -3.93 -8.60
CA LEU A 127 -7.14 -4.93 -8.16
C LEU A 127 -6.13 -5.29 -9.26
N TYR A 128 -6.57 -5.42 -10.52
CA TYR A 128 -5.68 -5.56 -11.68
C TYR A 128 -4.70 -4.39 -11.77
N SER A 129 -5.21 -3.16 -11.65
CA SER A 129 -4.41 -1.94 -11.79
C SER A 129 -3.40 -1.80 -10.65
N LEU A 130 -3.81 -2.06 -9.42
CA LEU A 130 -2.95 -2.03 -8.24
C LEU A 130 -1.85 -3.09 -8.35
N TRP A 131 -2.18 -4.33 -8.71
CA TRP A 131 -1.18 -5.40 -8.84
C TRP A 131 -0.16 -5.10 -9.94
N LYS A 132 -0.59 -4.54 -11.07
CA LYS A 132 0.34 -4.06 -12.10
C LYS A 132 1.27 -2.97 -11.57
N GLN A 133 0.76 -1.99 -10.83
CA GLN A 133 1.61 -0.96 -10.21
C GLN A 133 2.63 -1.57 -9.24
N ARG A 134 2.26 -2.61 -8.50
CA ARG A 134 3.17 -3.31 -7.59
C ARG A 134 4.36 -3.92 -8.31
N ILE A 135 4.10 -4.57 -9.44
CA ILE A 135 5.08 -5.38 -10.16
C ILE A 135 5.84 -4.55 -11.20
N GLU A 136 5.13 -3.85 -12.09
CA GLU A 136 5.70 -3.16 -13.25
C GLU A 136 6.36 -1.84 -12.85
N VAL A 137 5.73 -1.09 -11.94
CA VAL A 137 6.22 0.23 -11.47
C VAL A 137 6.94 0.13 -10.13
N ARG A 138 6.92 -1.05 -9.51
CA ARG A 138 7.53 -1.31 -8.18
C ARG A 138 6.99 -0.38 -7.10
N ARG A 139 5.71 -0.01 -7.19
CA ARG A 139 5.05 0.85 -6.20
C ARG A 139 5.01 0.11 -4.85
N PRO A 140 5.38 0.75 -3.72
CA PRO A 140 5.34 0.11 -2.40
C PRO A 140 3.97 -0.47 -2.07
N PHE A 141 3.93 -1.70 -1.58
CA PHE A 141 2.69 -2.43 -1.29
C PHE A 141 1.75 -1.66 -0.36
N GLN A 142 2.30 -1.00 0.65
CA GLN A 142 1.59 -0.18 1.62
C GLN A 142 0.77 0.93 0.97
N TYR A 143 1.26 1.53 -0.12
CA TYR A 143 0.52 2.56 -0.84
C TYR A 143 -0.61 1.99 -1.72
N LEU A 144 -0.60 0.68 -2.00
CA LEU A 144 -1.71 0.01 -2.69
C LEU A 144 -2.86 -0.25 -1.71
N VAL A 145 -2.53 -0.81 -0.55
CA VAL A 145 -3.52 -1.10 0.51
C VAL A 145 -3.88 0.13 1.33
N GLY A 146 -3.06 1.19 1.29
CA GLY A 146 -3.32 2.47 1.97
C GLY A 146 -2.99 2.46 3.46
N CYS A 147 -2.25 1.47 3.96
CA CYS A 147 -1.84 1.38 5.36
C CYS A 147 -0.49 0.69 5.57
N GLU A 148 0.07 0.89 6.76
CA GLU A 148 1.23 0.17 7.28
C GLU A 148 0.97 -0.21 8.76
N HIS A 149 1.47 -1.37 9.16
CA HIS A 149 1.53 -1.78 10.56
C HIS A 149 2.78 -1.20 11.21
N TRP A 150 2.60 -0.59 12.38
CA TRP A 150 3.70 -0.03 13.16
C TRP A 150 3.37 -0.14 14.64
N ARG A 151 4.18 -0.88 15.40
CA ARG A 151 3.83 -1.37 16.75
C ARG A 151 2.44 -2.04 16.74
N ASP A 152 1.55 -1.62 17.64
CA ASP A 152 0.16 -2.07 17.72
C ASP A 152 -0.81 -1.22 16.86
N LEU A 153 -0.28 -0.33 16.00
CA LEU A 153 -1.05 0.58 15.17
C LEU A 153 -1.16 0.07 13.73
N VAL A 154 -2.32 0.28 13.13
CA VAL A 154 -2.53 0.33 11.68
C VAL A 154 -2.66 1.80 11.27
N LEU A 155 -1.64 2.34 10.61
CA LEU A 155 -1.57 3.74 10.20
C LEU A 155 -1.92 3.86 8.73
N GLY A 156 -2.80 4.80 8.39
CA GLY A 156 -3.03 5.18 7.00
C GLY A 156 -1.76 5.79 6.40
N VAL A 157 -1.42 5.39 5.18
CA VAL A 157 -0.29 5.92 4.42
C VAL A 157 -0.67 6.08 2.95
N GLN A 158 0.04 6.95 2.24
CA GLN A 158 -0.16 7.18 0.81
C GLN A 158 1.08 7.85 0.21
N GLU A 159 1.08 7.98 -1.12
CA GLU A 159 2.14 8.67 -1.86
C GLU A 159 2.41 10.07 -1.29
N GLY A 160 3.68 10.43 -1.12
CA GLY A 160 4.11 11.68 -0.49
C GLY A 160 4.20 11.65 1.04
N VAL A 161 3.97 10.49 1.68
CA VAL A 161 4.14 10.28 3.12
C VAL A 161 5.05 9.08 3.37
N LEU A 162 6.10 9.26 4.18
CA LEU A 162 7.03 8.17 4.49
C LEU A 162 6.28 6.99 5.14
N ILE A 163 6.50 5.79 4.61
CA ILE A 163 6.06 4.53 5.24
C ILE A 163 6.85 4.34 6.54
N PRO A 164 6.20 4.27 7.71
CA PRO A 164 6.87 4.03 8.99
C PRO A 164 7.74 2.78 8.94
N ARG A 165 8.91 2.83 9.58
CA ARG A 165 9.89 1.75 9.54
C ARG A 165 9.96 1.05 10.91
N PRO A 166 10.07 -0.29 10.98
CA PRO A 166 10.14 -1.02 12.25
C PRO A 166 11.25 -0.51 13.17
N GLU A 167 12.39 -0.07 12.62
CA GLU A 167 13.52 0.44 13.40
C GLU A 167 13.15 1.72 14.19
N THR A 168 12.17 2.49 13.72
CA THR A 168 11.70 3.71 14.41
C THR A 168 10.83 3.41 15.63
N GLU A 169 10.35 2.17 15.80
CA GLU A 169 9.56 1.77 16.97
C GLU A 169 10.37 1.90 18.27
N LEU A 170 11.67 1.62 18.19
CA LEU A 170 12.61 1.69 19.32
C LEU A 170 12.68 3.10 19.96
N ILE A 171 12.36 4.16 19.20
CA ILE A 171 12.36 5.53 19.72
C ILE A 171 11.34 5.69 20.85
N VAL A 172 10.18 5.03 20.76
CA VAL A 172 9.14 5.09 21.80
C VAL A 172 9.61 4.40 23.07
N ASP A 173 10.34 3.29 22.94
CA ASP A 173 10.87 2.54 24.07
C ASP A 173 11.98 3.35 24.77
N LEU A 174 12.89 3.95 24.00
CA LEU A 174 13.93 4.84 24.54
C LEU A 174 13.37 6.05 25.29
N VAL A 175 12.27 6.62 24.80
CA VAL A 175 11.57 7.71 25.50
C VAL A 175 10.91 7.20 26.78
N SER A 176 10.32 6.01 26.75
CA SER A 176 9.71 5.40 27.94
C SER A 176 10.75 5.12 29.04
N ASP A 177 11.92 4.61 28.66
CA ASP A 177 13.05 4.36 29.58
C ASP A 177 13.61 5.67 30.18
N ALA A 178 13.53 6.79 29.45
CA ALA A 178 13.97 8.07 29.95
C ALA A 178 13.09 8.57 31.12
N PHE A 179 11.81 8.19 31.15
CA PHE A 179 10.89 8.57 32.22
C PHE A 179 11.24 7.98 33.57
N GLU A 180 11.89 6.81 33.61
CA GLU A 180 12.36 6.21 34.87
C GLU A 180 13.43 7.08 35.55
N LYS A 181 14.15 7.87 34.75
CA LYS A 181 15.22 8.76 35.22
C LYS A 181 14.70 10.16 35.54
N ASP A 182 13.66 10.60 34.85
CA ASP A 182 13.02 11.90 35.05
C ASP A 182 11.52 11.86 34.71
N ASP A 183 10.69 11.73 35.75
CA ASP A 183 9.23 11.68 35.63
C ASP A 183 8.64 13.01 35.11
N GLN A 184 9.37 14.13 35.16
CA GLN A 184 8.90 15.40 34.60
C GLN A 184 8.75 15.34 33.08
N LEU A 185 9.56 14.53 32.40
CA LEU A 185 9.49 14.34 30.95
C LEU A 185 8.13 13.78 30.50
N ARG A 186 7.47 12.98 31.34
CA ARG A 186 6.15 12.40 31.05
C ARG A 186 5.05 13.44 30.94
N ASN A 187 5.22 14.59 31.59
CA ASN A 187 4.26 15.69 31.61
C ASN A 187 4.67 16.84 30.67
N GLY A 188 5.78 16.68 29.95
CA GLY A 188 6.37 17.71 29.11
C GLY A 188 5.64 17.97 27.80
N LEU A 189 6.10 19.03 27.11
CA LEU A 189 5.76 19.32 25.72
C LEU A 189 6.75 18.63 24.80
N TRP A 190 6.26 17.78 23.90
CA TRP A 190 7.05 17.04 22.93
C TRP A 190 6.82 17.56 21.52
N ALA A 191 7.82 17.46 20.66
CA ALA A 191 7.71 17.82 19.26
C ALA A 191 8.22 16.67 18.36
N ASP A 192 7.43 16.32 17.35
CA ASP A 192 7.76 15.37 16.28
C ASP A 192 7.94 16.15 14.97
N LEU A 193 9.21 16.32 14.56
CA LEU A 193 9.61 17.14 13.43
C LEU A 193 9.74 16.27 12.17
N GLY A 194 8.87 16.50 11.19
CA GLY A 194 8.75 15.62 10.02
C GLY A 194 7.89 14.40 10.33
N THR A 195 6.73 14.63 10.95
CA THR A 195 5.88 13.58 11.53
C THR A 195 5.38 12.54 10.52
N GLY A 196 5.35 12.87 9.23
CA GLY A 196 4.94 11.95 8.18
C GLY A 196 3.52 11.45 8.40
N SER A 197 3.37 10.15 8.71
CA SER A 197 2.07 9.53 9.00
C SER A 197 1.57 9.76 10.44
N GLY A 198 2.36 10.42 11.29
CA GLY A 198 2.05 10.59 12.71
C GLY A 198 2.49 9.42 13.59
N ALA A 199 3.24 8.45 13.06
CA ALA A 199 3.61 7.22 13.78
C ALA A 199 4.25 7.50 15.15
N LEU A 200 5.31 8.31 15.16
CA LEU A 200 6.01 8.67 16.39
C LEU A 200 5.12 9.55 17.28
N ALA A 201 4.48 10.57 16.74
CA ALA A 201 3.58 11.42 17.52
C ALA A 201 2.50 10.63 18.28
N ILE A 202 1.85 9.67 17.61
CA ILE A 202 0.83 8.80 18.20
C ILE A 202 1.47 7.84 19.21
N GLY A 203 2.61 7.23 18.86
CA GLY A 203 3.34 6.33 19.76
C GLY A 203 3.75 7.01 21.07
N LEU A 204 4.31 8.22 20.98
CA LEU A 204 4.69 9.05 22.12
C LEU A 204 3.46 9.44 22.96
N ALA A 205 2.38 9.91 22.32
CA ALA A 205 1.16 10.30 23.03
C ALA A 205 0.54 9.15 23.85
N ARG A 206 0.79 7.88 23.46
CA ARG A 206 0.28 6.70 24.18
C ARG A 206 1.13 6.27 25.38
N VAL A 207 2.38 6.71 25.47
CA VAL A 207 3.28 6.41 26.60
C VAL A 207 3.44 7.59 27.57
N LEU A 208 3.10 8.80 27.13
CA LEU A 208 3.12 10.01 27.94
C LEU A 208 1.91 10.11 28.89
N SER A 209 1.98 11.04 29.85
CA SER A 209 0.84 11.36 30.71
C SER A 209 -0.34 11.90 29.90
N PRO A 210 -1.60 11.70 30.32
CA PRO A 210 -2.78 12.24 29.63
C PRO A 210 -2.80 13.76 29.48
N SER A 211 -2.06 14.48 30.32
CA SER A 211 -1.90 15.93 30.27
C SER A 211 -0.75 16.41 29.38
N ALA A 212 0.10 15.50 28.90
CA ALA A 212 1.20 15.84 28.02
C ALA A 212 0.70 16.23 26.63
N LEU A 213 1.49 17.05 25.94
CA LEU A 213 1.19 17.48 24.58
C LEU A 213 2.29 17.02 23.64
N VAL A 214 1.90 16.42 22.52
CA VAL A 214 2.80 16.11 21.40
C VAL A 214 2.42 16.99 20.22
N VAL A 215 3.36 17.83 19.77
CA VAL A 215 3.21 18.70 18.62
C VAL A 215 3.85 18.02 17.41
N ALA A 216 3.01 17.55 16.49
CA ALA A 216 3.44 16.89 15.27
C ALA A 216 3.44 17.89 14.11
N VAL A 217 4.59 18.07 13.45
CA VAL A 217 4.72 19.03 12.34
C VAL A 217 5.35 18.37 11.13
N ASP A 218 4.92 18.80 9.95
CA ASP A 218 5.51 18.41 8.67
C ASP A 218 5.43 19.57 7.69
N LEU A 219 6.39 19.64 6.76
CA LEU A 219 6.36 20.59 5.66
C LEU A 219 5.37 20.15 4.56
N SER A 220 5.15 18.83 4.44
CA SER A 220 4.26 18.27 3.44
C SER A 220 2.80 18.40 3.90
N PRO A 221 1.94 19.14 3.16
CA PRO A 221 0.51 19.23 3.50
C PRO A 221 -0.19 17.87 3.41
N VAL A 222 0.32 16.97 2.56
CA VAL A 222 -0.15 15.58 2.44
C VAL A 222 0.15 14.81 3.73
N ALA A 223 1.37 14.94 4.27
CA ALA A 223 1.75 14.32 5.54
C ALA A 223 0.91 14.85 6.71
N VAL A 224 0.74 16.18 6.80
CA VAL A 224 -0.11 16.79 7.83
C VAL A 224 -1.54 16.25 7.78
N ALA A 225 -2.13 16.11 6.58
CA ALA A 225 -3.47 15.56 6.44
C ALA A 225 -3.55 14.09 6.88
N VAL A 226 -2.57 13.27 6.51
CA VAL A 226 -2.51 11.85 6.88
C VAL A 226 -2.27 11.67 8.38
N ALA A 227 -1.31 12.38 8.96
CA ALA A 227 -1.06 12.41 10.40
C ALA A 227 -2.32 12.81 11.17
N SER A 228 -3.01 13.87 10.72
CA SER A 228 -4.27 14.32 11.35
C SER A 228 -5.35 13.24 11.33
N ALA A 229 -5.52 12.53 10.21
CA ALA A 229 -6.48 11.43 10.13
C ALA A 229 -6.10 10.24 11.03
N ASN A 230 -4.81 9.90 11.12
CA ASN A 230 -4.34 8.85 12.02
C ASN A 230 -4.50 9.25 13.49
N VAL A 231 -4.17 10.49 13.87
CA VAL A 231 -4.38 11.01 15.24
C VAL A 231 -5.86 10.91 15.64
N GLN A 232 -6.77 11.33 14.76
CA GLN A 232 -8.22 11.19 15.00
C GLN A 232 -8.65 9.73 15.13
N ARG A 233 -8.11 8.83 14.28
CA ARG A 233 -8.41 7.39 14.33
C ARG A 233 -8.07 6.76 15.68
N TYR A 234 -7.02 7.22 16.35
CA TYR A 234 -6.61 6.75 17.67
C TYR A 234 -7.20 7.58 18.83
N ASN A 235 -8.27 8.36 18.57
CA ASN A 235 -8.96 9.20 19.55
C ASN A 235 -8.05 10.23 20.25
N LEU A 236 -7.00 10.66 19.56
CA LEU A 236 -6.12 11.72 20.02
C LEU A 236 -6.61 13.07 19.45
N GLN A 237 -6.28 14.16 20.16
CA GLN A 237 -6.70 15.49 19.77
C GLN A 237 -5.76 16.07 18.71
N VAL A 238 -6.33 16.67 17.67
CA VAL A 238 -5.59 17.47 16.69
C VAL A 238 -5.76 18.94 17.08
N LEU A 239 -4.65 19.62 17.37
CA LEU A 239 -4.70 21.07 17.52
C LEU A 239 -4.93 21.72 16.15
N PRO A 240 -5.82 22.73 16.04
CA PRO A 240 -5.97 23.46 14.80
C PRO A 240 -4.62 24.12 14.44
N ASN A 241 -4.21 23.97 13.18
CA ASN A 241 -2.97 24.56 12.66
C ASN A 241 -2.90 26.04 13.02
N VAL A 242 -1.96 26.42 13.88
CA VAL A 242 -1.61 27.83 14.12
C VAL A 242 -0.63 28.26 13.04
N TYR A 243 -1.07 28.22 11.78
CA TYR A 243 -0.40 29.00 10.74
C TYR A 243 -0.98 30.42 10.81
N SER A 244 -0.39 31.26 11.66
CA SER A 244 -0.50 32.69 11.44
C SER A 244 0.40 33.02 10.26
N ASP A 245 -0.20 33.31 9.11
CA ASP A 245 0.45 34.10 8.07
C ASP A 245 0.89 35.43 8.70
N GLN A 246 2.11 35.48 9.21
CA GLN A 246 2.85 36.73 9.38
C GLN A 246 3.76 36.88 8.18
N THR A 247 3.16 37.15 7.03
CA THR A 247 3.85 37.85 5.95
C THR A 247 3.59 39.34 6.16
N SER A 248 4.58 39.99 6.79
CA SER A 248 4.78 41.45 6.70
C SER A 248 5.59 41.78 5.45
#